data_AF-A0A252EHJ9-F1
#
_entry.id   AF-A0A252EHJ9-F1
#
_cell.length_a   1.000
_cell.length_b   1.000
_cell.length_c   1.000
_cell.angle_alpha   90.00
_cell.angle_beta   90.00
_cell.angle_gamma   90.00
#
_symmetry.space_group_name_H-M   'P 1'
#
loop_
_entity.id
_entity.type
_entity.pdbx_description
1 polymer ?
#
loop_
_entity_poly.entity_id
_entity_poly.type
_entity_poly.pdbx_seq_one_letter_code
_entity_poly.pdbx_strand_id
1 'polypeptide(L)'
;MNATQERRQAICSAFRAAQNAVPMFVVYRPTTLDRPGKWLARMHLSQPESPTDLLIEADTLDDVRSQLPPETVNIGRHFSDDAVIEEVWL
;
A
#
# COMPACT_ATOMS: atom_id res chain seq x y z
N MET A 1 -10.45 19.55 -10.01
CA MET A 1 -9.66 18.33 -9.71
C MET A 1 -10.59 17.38 -8.96
N ASN A 2 -10.65 16.09 -9.30
CA ASN A 2 -11.57 15.15 -8.64
C ASN A 2 -10.89 14.49 -7.41
N ALA A 3 -11.66 14.13 -6.39
CA ALA A 3 -11.21 13.57 -5.12
C ALA A 3 -10.26 12.36 -5.29
N THR A 4 -10.50 11.51 -6.29
CA THR A 4 -9.60 10.37 -6.63
C THR A 4 -8.20 10.84 -7.02
N GLN A 5 -8.11 11.93 -7.77
CA GLN A 5 -6.83 12.47 -8.25
C GLN A 5 -6.06 13.18 -7.14
N GLU A 6 -6.77 13.86 -6.23
CA GLU A 6 -6.19 14.44 -5.01
C GLU A 6 -5.63 13.36 -4.08
N ARG A 7 -6.39 12.28 -3.86
CA ARG A 7 -5.92 11.14 -3.05
C ARG A 7 -4.67 10.51 -3.66
N ARG A 8 -4.67 10.25 -4.97
CA ARG A 8 -3.51 9.70 -5.67
C ARG A 8 -2.28 10.61 -5.55
N GLN A 9 -2.48 11.92 -5.69
CA GLN A 9 -1.39 12.88 -5.53
C GLN A 9 -0.82 12.87 -4.11
N ALA A 10 -1.68 12.78 -3.09
CA ALA A 10 -1.25 12.68 -1.69
C ALA A 10 -0.44 11.40 -1.43
N ILE A 11 -0.89 10.27 -2.00
CA ILE A 11 -0.17 8.98 -1.91
C ILE A 11 1.24 9.10 -2.48
N CYS A 12 1.37 9.59 -3.72
CA CYS A 12 2.66 9.78 -4.37
C CYS A 12 3.56 10.76 -3.58
N SER A 13 2.99 11.85 -3.06
CA SER A 13 3.74 12.83 -2.28
C SER A 13 4.29 12.24 -0.99
N ALA A 14 3.48 11.47 -0.25
CA ALA A 14 3.90 10.83 1.00
C ALA A 14 4.97 9.78 0.77
N PHE A 15 4.81 8.95 -0.27
CA PHE A 15 5.83 7.97 -0.66
C PHE A 15 7.18 8.63 -0.97
N ARG A 16 7.20 9.69 -1.79
CA ARG A 16 8.45 10.41 -2.12
C ARG A 16 9.07 11.07 -0.91
N ALA A 17 8.26 11.67 -0.04
CA ALA A 17 8.74 12.28 1.20
C ALA A 17 9.40 11.27 2.14
N ALA A 18 8.98 10.01 2.07
CA ALA A 18 9.47 8.93 2.92
C ALA A 18 10.66 8.14 2.34
N GLN A 19 11.21 8.49 1.16
CA GLN A 19 12.26 7.71 0.51
C GLN A 19 13.52 7.46 1.38
N ASN A 20 13.86 8.38 2.28
CA ASN A 20 14.97 8.20 3.23
C ASN A 20 14.75 7.03 4.21
N ALA A 21 13.52 6.54 4.32
CA ALA A 21 13.07 5.48 5.22
C ALA A 21 12.61 4.21 4.48
N VAL A 22 12.90 4.06 3.17
CA VAL A 22 12.45 2.92 2.33
C VAL A 22 10.96 2.61 2.51
N PRO A 23 10.07 3.40 1.92
CA PRO A 23 8.63 3.20 2.02
C PRO A 23 8.23 1.94 1.23
N MET A 24 7.37 1.12 1.83
CA MET A 24 6.87 -0.10 1.22
C MET A 24 5.36 -0.19 1.37
N PHE A 25 4.66 -0.58 0.31
CA PHE A 25 3.24 -0.89 0.36
C PHE A 25 3.05 -2.40 0.49
N VAL A 26 2.41 -2.81 1.58
CA VAL A 26 2.00 -4.21 1.78
C VAL A 26 0.53 -4.33 1.42
N VAL A 27 0.23 -5.19 0.45
CA VAL A 27 -1.13 -5.45 -0.03
C VAL A 27 -1.71 -6.65 0.72
N TYR A 28 -2.92 -6.49 1.24
CA TYR A 28 -3.64 -7.51 2.00
C TYR A 28 -4.88 -7.98 1.24
N ARG A 29 -5.13 -9.29 1.31
CA ARG A 29 -6.35 -9.94 0.81
C ARG A 29 -7.60 -9.42 1.54
N PRO A 30 -8.81 -9.56 0.95
CA PRO A 30 -10.07 -9.06 1.51
C PRO A 30 -10.61 -9.85 2.71
N THR A 31 -9.71 -10.39 3.53
CA THR A 31 -9.99 -11.19 4.72
C THR A 31 -9.49 -10.54 6.01
N THR A 32 -9.00 -9.29 5.95
CA THR A 32 -8.62 -8.52 7.13
C THR A 32 -9.84 -8.20 7.99
N LEU A 33 -9.67 -8.21 9.33
CA LEU A 33 -10.78 -8.03 10.27
C LEU A 33 -11.25 -6.56 10.37
N ASP A 34 -10.36 -5.60 10.15
CA ASP A 34 -10.64 -4.17 10.29
C ASP A 34 -11.31 -3.54 9.06
N ARG A 35 -11.18 -4.18 7.89
CA ARG A 35 -11.83 -3.81 6.62
C ARG A 35 -12.28 -5.06 5.86
N PRO A 36 -13.30 -5.78 6.38
CA PRO A 36 -13.75 -7.03 5.77
C PRO A 36 -14.28 -6.82 4.35
N GLY A 37 -13.87 -7.70 3.43
CA GLY A 37 -14.31 -7.66 2.03
C GLY A 37 -13.54 -6.69 1.13
N LYS A 38 -12.55 -5.96 1.64
CA LYS A 38 -11.80 -4.94 0.89
C LYS A 38 -10.33 -5.32 0.71
N TRP A 39 -9.80 -5.07 -0.48
CA TRP A 39 -8.35 -5.12 -0.72
C TRP A 39 -7.71 -3.88 -0.11
N LEU A 40 -6.64 -4.08 0.65
CA LEU A 40 -5.93 -2.98 1.32
C LEU A 40 -4.49 -2.91 0.84
N ALA A 41 -3.94 -1.70 0.69
CA ALA A 41 -2.49 -1.51 0.77
C ALA A 41 -2.16 -0.54 1.90
N ARG A 42 -1.25 -0.94 2.80
CA ARG A 42 -0.76 -0.10 3.89
C ARG A 42 0.69 0.25 3.63
N MET A 43 1.04 1.52 3.79
CA MET A 43 2.43 1.96 3.69
C MET A 43 3.14 1.75 5.04
N HIS A 44 4.25 1.04 4.99
CA HIS A 44 5.19 0.83 6.08
C HIS A 44 6.52 1.50 5.74
N LEU A 45 7.29 1.85 6.77
CA LEU A 45 8.62 2.43 6.64
C LEU A 45 9.63 1.48 7.26
N SER A 46 10.82 1.37 6.67
CA SER A 46 11.92 0.63 7.27
C SER A 46 12.48 1.32 8.52
N GLN A 47 12.43 2.67 8.58
CA GLN A 47 12.93 3.47 9.72
C GLN A 47 12.15 4.79 9.91
N PRO A 48 11.50 5.04 11.06
CA PRO A 48 11.22 4.05 12.10
C PRO A 48 10.38 2.92 11.51
N GLU A 49 10.56 1.71 12.05
CA GLU A 49 9.71 0.57 11.71
C GLU A 49 8.33 0.81 12.31
N SER A 50 7.52 1.57 11.59
CA SER A 50 6.20 2.00 12.05
C SER A 50 5.18 1.96 10.91
N PRO A 51 3.97 1.46 11.17
CA PRO A 51 2.86 1.63 10.25
C PRO A 51 2.55 3.11 10.09
N THR A 52 2.28 3.53 8.86
CA THR A 52 1.78 4.88 8.60
C THR A 52 0.25 4.87 8.53
N ASP A 53 -0.38 6.04 8.65
CA ASP A 53 -1.83 6.18 8.46
C ASP A 53 -2.25 6.08 6.98
N LEU A 54 -1.29 5.87 6.06
CA LEU A 54 -1.55 5.85 4.64
C LEU A 54 -2.09 4.48 4.23
N LEU A 55 -3.39 4.49 3.92
CA LEU A 55 -4.18 3.33 3.53
C LEU A 55 -4.81 3.55 2.13
N ILE A 56 -4.63 2.58 1.26
CA ILE A 56 -5.39 2.41 0.02
C ILE A 56 -6.40 1.29 0.26
N GLU A 57 -7.65 1.53 -0.10
CA GLU A 57 -8.74 0.56 0.01
C GLU A 57 -9.48 0.50 -1.32
N ALA A 58 -9.75 -0.71 -1.81
CA ALA A 58 -10.55 -0.91 -3.01
C ALA A 58 -11.30 -2.25 -3.00
N ASP A 59 -12.22 -2.42 -3.95
CA ASP A 59 -13.00 -3.65 -4.12
C ASP A 59 -12.23 -4.74 -4.87
N THR A 60 -11.21 -4.36 -5.65
CA THR A 60 -10.38 -5.30 -6.41
C THR A 60 -8.89 -5.04 -6.20
N LEU A 61 -8.07 -6.07 -6.44
CA LEU A 61 -6.62 -5.95 -6.41
C LEU A 61 -6.10 -4.96 -7.47
N ASP A 62 -6.70 -4.96 -8.66
CA ASP A 62 -6.29 -4.08 -9.75
C ASP A 62 -6.57 -2.60 -9.42
N ASP A 63 -7.66 -2.32 -8.72
CA ASP A 63 -7.97 -0.97 -8.25
C ASP A 63 -6.96 -0.48 -7.21
N VAL A 64 -6.45 -1.36 -6.34
CA VAL A 64 -5.34 -1.02 -5.43
C VAL A 64 -4.09 -0.69 -6.23
N ARG A 65 -3.69 -1.55 -7.17
CA ARG A 65 -2.50 -1.37 -8.01
C ARG A 65 -2.56 -0.05 -8.80
N SER A 66 -3.74 0.33 -9.29
CA SER A 66 -3.93 1.59 -10.04
C SER A 66 -3.65 2.86 -9.23
N GLN A 67 -3.69 2.76 -7.89
CA GLN A 67 -3.51 3.86 -6.94
C GLN A 67 -2.11 3.94 -6.35
N LEU A 68 -1.31 2.86 -6.46
CA LEU A 68 0.07 2.85 -5.99
C LEU A 68 0.91 3.92 -6.72
N PRO A 69 1.96 4.46 -6.08
CA PRO A 69 2.90 5.34 -6.76
C PRO A 69 3.47 4.64 -8.00
N PRO A 70 3.49 5.29 -9.17
CA PRO A 70 3.90 4.64 -10.43
C PRO A 70 5.37 4.23 -10.43
N GLU A 71 6.18 4.82 -9.56
CA GLU A 71 7.57 4.45 -9.34
C GLU A 71 7.76 3.15 -8.53
N THR A 72 6.70 2.59 -7.95
CA THR A 72 6.82 1.35 -7.16
C THR A 72 6.91 0.10 -8.04
N VAL A 73 7.66 -0.89 -7.56
CA VAL A 73 7.84 -2.20 -8.18
C VAL A 73 7.33 -3.28 -7.24
N ASN A 74 6.52 -4.20 -7.78
CA ASN A 74 6.09 -5.39 -7.06
C ASN A 74 7.27 -6.35 -6.90
N ILE A 75 7.70 -6.55 -5.66
CA ILE A 75 8.80 -7.48 -5.32
C ILE A 75 8.29 -8.86 -4.90
N GLY A 76 6.96 -9.04 -4.87
CA GLY A 76 6.30 -10.24 -4.37
C GLY A 76 6.33 -10.33 -2.84
N ARG A 77 5.54 -11.28 -2.32
CA ARG A 77 5.58 -11.64 -0.89
C ARG A 77 6.72 -12.60 -0.60
N HIS A 78 7.22 -12.56 0.63
CA HIS A 78 8.11 -13.59 1.14
C HIS A 78 7.32 -14.84 1.57
N PHE A 79 7.96 -16.01 1.56
CA PHE A 79 7.34 -17.28 1.94
C PHE A 79 6.86 -17.29 3.40
N SER A 80 7.54 -16.56 4.28
CA SER A 80 7.20 -16.46 5.70
C SER A 80 6.21 -15.34 6.04
N ASP A 81 5.75 -14.57 5.04
CA ASP A 81 4.74 -13.53 5.28
C ASP A 81 3.43 -14.18 5.75
N ASP A 82 2.63 -13.44 6.51
CA ASP A 82 1.30 -13.90 6.88
C ASP A 82 0.48 -14.25 5.63
N ALA A 83 -0.35 -15.31 5.71
CA ALA A 83 -1.14 -15.79 4.58
C ALA A 83 -2.07 -14.71 3.97
N VAL A 84 -2.44 -13.70 4.77
CA VAL A 84 -3.28 -12.57 4.36
C VAL A 84 -2.55 -11.57 3.44
N ILE A 85 -1.21 -11.55 3.44
CA ILE A 85 -0.42 -10.67 2.58
C ILE A 85 -0.42 -11.23 1.14
N GLU A 86 -0.75 -10.39 0.17
CA GLU A 86 -0.72 -10.76 -1.25
C GLU A 86 0.55 -10.29 -1.95
N GLU A 87 0.90 -9.02 -1.78
CA GLU A 87 2.00 -8.39 -2.52
C GLU A 87 2.75 -7.41 -1.63
N VAL A 88 4.00 -7.15 -1.99
CA VAL A 88 4.81 -6.07 -1.43
C VAL A 88 5.36 -5.23 -2.58
N TRP A 89 5.26 -3.91 -2.44
CA TRP A 89 5.68 -2.93 -3.44
C TRP A 89 6.66 -1.93 -2.83
N LEU A 90 7.78 -1.68 -3.51
CA LEU A 90 8.86 -0.77 -3.11
C LEU A 90 9.11 0.32 -4.13
#